data_AF-A0A1F9YWP4-F1
#
_entry.id   AF-A0A1F9YWP4-F1
#
_cell.length_a   1.000
_cell.length_b   1.000
_cell.length_c   1.000
_cell.angle_alpha   90.00
_cell.angle_beta   90.00
_cell.angle_gamma   90.00
#
_symmetry.space_group_name_H-M   'P 1'
#
loop_
_entity.id
_entity.type
_entity.pdbx_description
1 polymer ?
#
loop_
_entity_poly.entity_id
_entity_poly.type
_entity_poly.pdbx_seq_one_letter_code
_entity_poly.pdbx_strand_id
1 'polypeptide(L)'
;MSNQGTPSRGGEGLTDARKLLTEEEREMLLSRVHSLVYWVGMLIPEHELLGGSEIDLREVVYNLTSKDHLTSEEVAQINELIRLIKDKERVLEKRLAHDPMTLDSAKAMVEETCGLLRAIEELRTVETSEKAEFRKADVISRLDDARRWQRFVESTKMAP
;
A
#
# COMPACT_ATOMS: atom_id res chain seq x y z
N MET A 1 45.13 46.02 -27.37
CA MET A 1 45.08 44.53 -27.31
C MET A 1 44.89 44.13 -25.86
N SER A 2 44.24 42.99 -25.63
CA SER A 2 43.85 42.37 -24.35
C SER A 2 42.39 42.60 -23.94
N ASN A 3 41.51 41.77 -24.50
CA ASN A 3 40.19 41.49 -23.95
C ASN A 3 40.33 40.20 -23.13
N GLN A 4 40.17 40.28 -21.80
CA GLN A 4 40.12 39.09 -20.95
C GLN A 4 38.69 38.56 -20.96
N GLY A 5 38.47 37.45 -21.66
CA GLY A 5 37.24 36.68 -21.58
C GLY A 5 37.24 35.85 -20.30
N THR A 6 36.33 36.17 -19.39
CA THR A 6 35.92 35.28 -18.30
C THR A 6 35.19 34.07 -18.88
N PRO A 7 35.50 32.82 -18.49
CA PRO A 7 34.64 31.71 -18.79
C PRO A 7 33.53 31.65 -17.73
N SER A 8 32.34 32.13 -18.09
CA SER A 8 31.10 31.68 -17.46
C SER A 8 30.94 30.19 -17.75
N ARG A 9 31.32 29.34 -16.79
CA ARG A 9 30.98 27.91 -16.84
C ARG A 9 29.63 27.72 -16.14
N GLY A 10 28.58 28.04 -16.89
CA GLY A 10 27.21 27.71 -16.52
C GLY A 10 26.89 26.25 -16.84
N GLY A 11 26.03 25.66 -16.01
CA GLY A 11 25.12 24.60 -16.44
C GLY A 11 25.58 23.15 -16.26
N GLU A 12 25.92 22.73 -15.04
CA GLU A 12 25.80 21.31 -14.68
C GLU A 12 24.42 21.10 -14.07
N GLY A 13 23.50 20.54 -14.86
CA GLY A 13 22.14 20.28 -14.42
C GLY A 13 21.17 19.99 -15.55
N LEU A 14 21.62 19.38 -16.64
CA LEU A 14 20.72 18.75 -17.59
C LEU A 14 20.98 17.24 -17.47
N THR A 15 20.26 16.60 -16.55
CA THR A 15 20.18 15.14 -16.52
C THR A 15 19.67 14.71 -17.89
N ASP A 16 20.53 14.06 -18.67
CA ASP A 16 20.13 13.49 -19.95
C ASP A 16 19.01 12.48 -19.66
N ALA A 17 17.77 12.82 -20.00
CA ALA A 17 16.60 11.96 -19.85
C ALA A 17 16.74 10.63 -20.63
N ARG A 18 17.75 10.51 -21.49
CA ARG A 18 18.11 9.30 -22.22
C ARG A 18 19.15 8.44 -21.51
N LYS A 19 19.66 8.86 -20.35
CA LYS A 19 20.61 8.10 -19.55
C LYS A 19 19.98 6.77 -19.16
N LEU A 20 20.58 5.67 -19.64
CA LEU A 20 20.21 4.33 -19.21
C LEU A 20 20.59 4.13 -17.73
N LEU A 21 19.71 3.44 -17.02
CA LEU A 21 19.91 3.07 -15.62
C LEU A 21 21.15 2.17 -15.49
N THR A 22 22.11 2.57 -14.66
CA THR A 22 23.25 1.71 -14.32
C THR A 22 22.85 0.66 -13.28
N GLU A 23 23.64 -0.40 -13.13
CA GLU A 23 23.37 -1.44 -12.11
C GLU A 23 23.43 -0.87 -10.68
N GLU A 24 24.39 0.00 -10.41
CA GLU A 24 24.52 0.69 -9.11
C GLU A 24 23.28 1.56 -8.81
N GLU A 25 22.77 2.29 -9.81
CA GLU A 25 21.54 3.07 -9.67
C GLU A 25 20.32 2.16 -9.46
N ARG A 26 20.28 1.00 -10.14
CA ARG A 26 19.21 0.00 -10.01
C ARG A 26 19.17 -0.58 -8.60
N GLU A 27 20.31 -1.02 -8.07
CA GLU A 27 20.42 -1.55 -6.70
C GLU A 27 19.99 -0.50 -5.67
N MET A 28 20.41 0.76 -5.85
CA MET A 28 19.98 1.86 -4.99
C MET A 28 18.47 2.05 -5.05
N LEU A 29 17.86 2.05 -6.24
CA LEU A 29 16.42 2.22 -6.40
C LEU A 29 15.62 1.05 -5.79
N LEU A 30 16.05 -0.20 -5.99
CA LEU A 30 15.45 -1.37 -5.36
C LEU A 30 15.50 -1.30 -3.83
N SER A 31 16.62 -0.82 -3.26
CA SER A 31 16.74 -0.64 -1.81
C SER A 31 15.71 0.33 -1.22
N ARG A 32 15.23 1.30 -2.03
CA ARG A 32 14.18 2.25 -1.61
C ARG A 32 12.82 1.56 -1.53
N VAL A 33 12.50 0.71 -2.51
CA VAL A 33 11.25 -0.08 -2.54
C VAL A 33 11.14 -0.95 -1.29
N HIS A 34 12.24 -1.59 -0.87
CA HIS A 34 12.26 -2.49 0.30
C HIS A 34 12.31 -1.79 1.67
N SER A 35 12.39 -0.46 1.69
CA SER A 35 12.65 0.29 2.91
C SER A 35 11.43 1.09 3.35
N LEU A 36 10.80 0.68 4.46
CA LEU A 36 9.59 1.29 5.04
C LEU A 36 9.68 2.82 5.11
N VAL A 37 10.85 3.36 5.49
CA VAL A 37 11.05 4.80 5.69
C VAL A 37 10.88 5.62 4.40
N TYR A 38 11.02 5.00 3.22
CA TYR A 38 10.91 5.70 1.94
C TYR A 38 9.47 5.95 1.52
N TRP A 39 8.52 5.08 1.89
CA TRP A 39 7.15 5.17 1.38
C TRP A 39 6.16 5.78 2.38
N VAL A 40 6.52 5.94 3.65
CA VAL A 40 5.67 6.62 4.65
C VAL A 40 5.29 8.06 4.23
N GLY A 41 6.14 8.74 3.47
CA GLY A 41 5.90 10.10 2.96
C GLY A 41 5.35 10.18 1.53
N MET A 42 5.06 9.04 0.90
CA MET A 42 4.62 9.00 -0.50
C MET A 42 3.11 9.14 -0.62
N LEU A 43 2.65 9.69 -1.75
CA LEU A 43 1.24 9.77 -2.06
C LEU A 43 0.76 8.46 -2.68
N ILE A 44 -0.46 8.06 -2.32
CA ILE A 44 -1.17 6.98 -3.01
C ILE A 44 -1.47 7.46 -4.45
N PRO A 45 -1.19 6.66 -5.48
CA PRO A 45 -1.53 7.00 -6.87
C PRO A 45 -3.03 7.28 -7.02
N GLU A 46 -3.38 8.24 -7.87
CA GLU A 46 -4.79 8.59 -8.11
C GLU A 46 -5.51 7.44 -8.81
N HIS A 47 -4.93 6.96 -9.93
CA HIS A 47 -5.55 5.94 -10.76
C HIS A 47 -4.60 4.77 -10.96
N GLU A 48 -5.15 3.56 -10.95
CA GLU A 48 -4.37 2.33 -11.14
C GLU A 48 -5.12 1.30 -11.97
N LEU A 49 -4.41 0.62 -12.86
CA LEU A 49 -4.91 -0.56 -13.58
C LEU A 49 -4.64 -1.81 -12.74
N LEU A 50 -5.67 -2.32 -12.06
CA LEU A 50 -5.60 -3.50 -11.19
C LEU A 50 -6.56 -4.58 -11.69
N GLY A 51 -6.09 -5.83 -11.81
CA GLY A 51 -6.94 -6.94 -12.25
C GLY A 51 -7.61 -6.74 -13.61
N GLY A 52 -7.06 -5.88 -14.47
CA GLY A 52 -7.62 -5.53 -15.78
C GLY A 52 -8.68 -4.42 -15.77
N SER A 53 -8.91 -3.77 -14.62
CA SER A 53 -9.82 -2.62 -14.50
C SER A 53 -9.09 -1.39 -13.95
N GLU A 54 -9.41 -0.22 -14.50
CA GLU A 54 -8.94 1.06 -13.96
C GLU A 54 -9.77 1.42 -12.72
N ILE A 55 -9.09 1.83 -11.66
CA ILE A 55 -9.71 2.24 -10.39
C ILE A 55 -9.15 3.60 -9.95
N ASP A 56 -9.96 4.40 -9.26
CA ASP A 56 -9.48 5.55 -8.48
C ASP A 56 -8.94 5.02 -7.14
N LEU A 57 -7.67 4.61 -7.13
CA LEU A 57 -7.07 3.94 -5.99
C LEU A 57 -7.06 4.85 -4.75
N ARG A 58 -6.73 6.14 -4.92
CA ARG A 58 -6.66 7.07 -3.81
C ARG A 58 -8.02 7.27 -3.17
N GLU A 59 -9.06 7.50 -3.97
CA GLU A 59 -10.42 7.68 -3.47
C GLU A 59 -10.93 6.40 -2.77
N VAL A 60 -10.71 5.22 -3.37
CA VAL A 60 -11.13 3.95 -2.79
C VAL A 60 -10.46 3.71 -1.44
N VAL A 61 -9.14 3.93 -1.36
CA VAL A 61 -8.40 3.77 -0.09
C VAL A 61 -8.92 4.76 0.95
N TYR A 62 -9.08 6.04 0.60
CA TYR A 62 -9.61 7.07 1.50
C TYR A 62 -10.99 6.71 2.05
N ASN A 63 -11.90 6.26 1.18
CA ASN A 63 -13.27 5.88 1.55
C ASN A 63 -13.32 4.67 2.48
N LEU A 64 -12.39 3.73 2.34
CA LEU A 64 -12.29 2.55 3.20
C LEU A 64 -11.60 2.88 4.54
N THR A 65 -10.60 3.76 4.53
CA THR A 65 -9.82 4.12 5.73
C THR A 65 -10.49 5.17 6.61
N SER A 66 -11.43 5.94 6.06
CA SER A 66 -12.18 6.98 6.79
C SER A 66 -13.46 6.46 7.46
N LYS A 67 -13.79 5.17 7.30
CA LYS A 67 -14.97 4.57 7.94
C LYS A 67 -14.67 4.18 9.37
N ASP A 68 -15.61 4.46 10.26
CA ASP A 68 -15.52 4.08 11.68
C ASP A 68 -15.62 2.57 11.88
N HIS A 69 -16.42 1.89 11.05
CA HIS A 69 -16.62 0.44 11.08
C HIS A 69 -16.73 -0.12 9.66
N LEU A 70 -16.17 -1.31 9.44
CA LEU A 70 -16.28 -2.02 8.17
C LEU A 70 -17.20 -3.23 8.31
N THR A 71 -17.96 -3.52 7.26
CA THR A 71 -18.68 -4.79 7.12
C THR A 71 -17.73 -5.92 6.75
N SER A 72 -18.15 -7.18 6.98
CA SER A 72 -17.35 -8.35 6.57
C SER A 72 -17.10 -8.40 5.07
N GLU A 73 -18.03 -7.89 4.26
CA GLU A 73 -17.87 -7.77 2.81
C GLU A 73 -16.78 -6.75 2.45
N GLU A 74 -16.78 -5.58 3.10
CA GLU A 74 -15.73 -4.56 2.90
C GLU A 74 -14.35 -5.05 3.35
N VAL A 75 -14.28 -5.83 4.43
CA VAL A 75 -13.04 -6.50 4.84
C VAL A 75 -12.56 -7.48 3.77
N ALA A 76 -13.46 -8.21 3.12
CA ALA A 76 -13.11 -9.10 2.00
C ALA A 76 -12.62 -8.28 0.78
N GLN A 77 -13.27 -7.16 0.47
CA GLN A 77 -12.87 -6.24 -0.60
C GLN A 77 -11.48 -5.63 -0.35
N ILE A 78 -11.18 -5.22 0.90
CA ILE A 78 -9.85 -4.75 1.29
C ILE A 78 -8.79 -5.83 1.06
N ASN A 79 -9.08 -7.07 1.46
CA ASN A 79 -8.15 -8.18 1.27
C ASN A 79 -7.86 -8.43 -0.21
N GLU A 80 -8.90 -8.38 -1.05
CA GLU A 80 -8.74 -8.54 -2.49
C GLU A 80 -7.98 -7.36 -3.12
N LEU A 81 -8.27 -6.13 -2.71
CA LEU A 81 -7.55 -4.94 -3.16
C LEU A 81 -6.06 -5.01 -2.80
N ILE A 82 -5.72 -5.37 -1.55
CA ILE A 82 -4.33 -5.60 -1.12
C ILE A 82 -3.67 -6.67 -1.99
N ARG A 83 -4.37 -7.75 -2.33
CA ARG A 83 -3.84 -8.82 -3.20
C ARG A 83 -3.51 -8.29 -4.59
N LEU A 84 -4.43 -7.53 -5.20
CA LEU A 84 -4.24 -6.94 -6.53
C LEU A 84 -3.10 -5.92 -6.56
N ILE A 85 -3.01 -5.06 -5.54
CA ILE A 85 -1.92 -4.08 -5.44
C ILE A 85 -0.57 -4.80 -5.31
N LYS A 86 -0.47 -5.86 -4.51
CA LYS A 86 0.75 -6.69 -4.40
C LYS A 86 1.12 -7.40 -5.69
N ASP A 87 0.13 -7.87 -6.45
CA ASP A 87 0.39 -8.49 -7.75
C ASP A 87 1.03 -7.46 -8.69
N LYS A 88 0.51 -6.22 -8.72
CA LYS A 88 1.07 -5.14 -9.51
C LYS A 88 2.45 -4.70 -9.03
N GLU A 89 2.62 -4.51 -7.72
CA GLU A 89 3.90 -4.13 -7.09
C GLU A 89 5.02 -5.11 -7.46
N ARG A 90 4.77 -6.42 -7.35
CA ARG A 90 5.74 -7.45 -7.78
C ARG A 90 6.10 -7.39 -9.26
N VAL A 91 5.13 -7.04 -10.12
CA VAL A 91 5.39 -6.88 -11.56
C VAL A 91 6.29 -5.65 -11.79
N LEU A 92 6.00 -4.53 -11.14
CA LEU A 92 6.82 -3.32 -11.24
C LEU A 92 8.22 -3.55 -10.71
N GLU A 93 8.38 -4.15 -9.53
CA GLU A 93 9.68 -4.45 -8.95
C GLU A 93 10.50 -5.38 -9.85
N LYS A 94 9.89 -6.44 -10.40
CA LYS A 94 10.58 -7.35 -11.33
C LYS A 94 11.06 -6.62 -12.59
N ARG A 95 10.27 -5.69 -13.12
CA ARG A 95 10.67 -4.86 -14.26
C ARG A 95 11.80 -3.92 -13.87
N LEU A 96 11.70 -3.27 -12.71
CA LEU A 96 12.77 -2.44 -12.16
C LEU A 96 14.06 -3.23 -11.93
N ALA A 97 13.99 -4.53 -11.66
CA ALA A 97 15.16 -5.37 -11.44
C ALA A 97 15.83 -5.85 -12.74
N HIS A 98 15.09 -5.97 -13.85
CA HIS A 98 15.59 -6.71 -15.02
C HIS A 98 15.44 -5.98 -16.35
N ASP A 99 14.48 -5.08 -16.50
CA ASP A 99 14.24 -4.43 -17.79
C ASP A 99 15.27 -3.31 -18.02
N PRO A 100 15.76 -3.16 -19.27
CA PRO A 100 16.50 -1.97 -19.66
C PRO A 100 15.55 -0.77 -19.67
N MET A 101 15.91 0.29 -18.94
CA MET A 101 15.12 1.52 -18.88
C MET A 101 16.01 2.73 -18.61
N THR A 102 15.47 3.93 -18.82
CA THR A 102 16.14 5.17 -18.44
C THR A 102 16.06 5.37 -16.93
N LEU A 103 16.98 6.16 -16.38
CA LEU A 103 16.95 6.54 -14.96
C LEU A 103 15.62 7.21 -14.57
N ASP A 104 15.05 8.03 -15.44
CA ASP A 104 13.81 8.75 -15.15
C ASP A 104 12.59 7.81 -15.18
N SER A 105 12.54 6.86 -16.13
CA SER A 105 11.54 5.80 -16.11
C SER A 105 11.63 4.93 -14.86
N ALA A 106 12.85 4.64 -14.39
CA ALA A 106 13.08 3.88 -13.18
C ALA A 106 12.62 4.63 -11.92
N LYS A 107 12.90 5.93 -11.83
CA LYS A 107 12.42 6.78 -10.72
C LYS A 107 10.89 6.85 -10.68
N ALA A 108 10.25 7.07 -11.82
CA ALA A 108 8.79 7.08 -11.90
C ALA A 108 8.18 5.74 -11.46
N MET A 109 8.80 4.62 -11.86
CA MET A 109 8.39 3.28 -11.43
C MET A 109 8.56 3.08 -9.92
N VAL A 110 9.64 3.59 -9.32
CA VAL A 110 9.83 3.57 -7.85
C VAL A 110 8.78 4.42 -7.15
N GLU A 111 8.45 5.60 -7.67
CA GLU A 111 7.42 6.47 -7.10
C GLU A 111 6.05 5.78 -7.10
N GLU A 112 5.66 5.17 -8.22
CA GLU A 112 4.44 4.36 -8.35
C GLU A 112 4.45 3.20 -7.35
N THR A 113 5.52 2.41 -7.34
CA THR A 113 5.67 1.24 -6.45
C THR A 113 5.58 1.62 -4.98
N CYS A 114 6.25 2.68 -4.56
CA CYS A 114 6.18 3.19 -3.19
C CYS A 114 4.78 3.72 -2.83
N GLY A 115 4.07 4.35 -3.77
CA GLY A 115 2.68 4.76 -3.59
C GLY A 115 1.73 3.58 -3.41
N LEU A 116 1.92 2.49 -4.17
CA LEU A 116 1.18 1.23 -4.02
C LEU A 116 1.45 0.57 -2.66
N LEU A 117 2.72 0.52 -2.23
CA LEU A 117 3.07 0.04 -0.91
C LEU A 117 2.36 0.88 0.18
N ARG A 118 2.36 2.20 0.04
CA ARG A 118 1.69 3.11 0.99
C ARG A 118 0.18 2.86 1.10
N ALA A 119 -0.48 2.54 -0.02
CA ALA A 119 -1.88 2.13 -0.03
C ALA A 119 -2.11 0.81 0.73
N ILE A 120 -1.24 -0.19 0.54
CA ILE A 120 -1.31 -1.46 1.27
C ILE A 120 -1.25 -1.24 2.79
N GLU A 121 -0.37 -0.37 3.27
CA GLU A 121 -0.22 -0.12 4.72
C GLU A 121 -1.46 0.57 5.32
N GLU A 122 -2.02 1.53 4.60
CA GLU A 122 -3.26 2.20 5.01
C GLU A 122 -4.41 1.21 5.13
N LEU A 123 -4.60 0.36 4.11
CA LEU A 123 -5.64 -0.66 4.10
C LEU A 123 -5.46 -1.71 5.22
N ARG A 124 -4.22 -2.12 5.50
CA ARG A 124 -3.90 -3.08 6.59
C ARG A 124 -4.18 -2.54 7.98
N THR A 125 -3.98 -1.25 8.19
CA THR A 125 -4.19 -0.59 9.48
C THR A 125 -5.66 -0.71 9.88
N VAL A 126 -6.56 -0.44 8.93
CA VAL A 126 -8.01 -0.53 9.13
C VAL A 126 -8.44 -1.99 9.30
N GLU A 127 -7.97 -2.87 8.41
CA GLU A 127 -8.27 -4.30 8.46
C GLU A 127 -7.93 -4.91 9.84
N THR A 128 -6.78 -4.54 10.41
CA THR A 128 -6.32 -5.06 11.70
C THR A 128 -7.15 -4.57 12.87
N SER A 129 -7.56 -3.29 12.82
CA SER A 129 -8.42 -2.66 13.84
C SER A 129 -9.79 -3.34 13.86
N GLU A 130 -10.43 -3.46 12.70
CA GLU A 130 -11.75 -4.07 12.55
C GLU A 130 -11.73 -5.55 12.92
N LYS A 131 -10.73 -6.32 12.44
CA LYS A 131 -10.57 -7.72 12.86
C LYS A 131 -10.41 -7.89 14.36
N ALA A 132 -9.88 -6.89 15.07
CA ALA A 132 -9.84 -6.92 16.53
C ALA A 132 -11.23 -6.65 17.14
N GLU A 133 -12.02 -5.74 16.59
CA GLU A 133 -13.39 -5.45 17.04
C GLU A 133 -14.34 -6.62 16.79
N PHE A 134 -14.32 -7.21 15.59
CA PHE A 134 -15.12 -8.39 15.26
C PHE A 134 -14.82 -9.57 16.20
N ARG A 135 -13.54 -9.81 16.51
CA ARG A 135 -13.15 -10.85 17.47
C ARG A 135 -13.67 -10.55 18.89
N LYS A 136 -13.67 -9.29 19.32
CA LYS A 136 -14.24 -8.91 20.62
C LYS A 136 -15.76 -9.14 20.63
N ALA A 137 -16.47 -8.71 19.60
CA ALA A 137 -17.92 -8.86 19.49
C ALA A 137 -18.34 -10.35 19.48
N ASP A 138 -17.64 -11.20 18.72
CA ASP A 138 -17.90 -12.65 18.68
C ASP A 138 -17.62 -13.32 20.04
N VAL A 139 -16.51 -12.97 20.71
CA VAL A 139 -16.20 -13.48 22.06
C VAL A 139 -17.28 -13.06 23.07
N ILE A 140 -17.75 -11.81 23.02
CA ILE A 140 -18.82 -11.33 23.89
C ILE A 140 -20.12 -12.10 23.61
N SER A 141 -20.52 -12.25 22.34
CA SER A 141 -21.72 -12.99 21.96
C SER A 141 -21.69 -14.44 22.45
N ARG A 142 -20.56 -15.14 22.28
CA ARG A 142 -20.40 -16.53 22.76
C ARG A 142 -20.47 -16.64 24.27
N LEU A 143 -19.93 -15.66 25.00
CA LEU A 143 -20.01 -15.61 26.45
C LEU A 143 -21.45 -15.40 26.92
N ASP A 144 -22.20 -14.53 26.26
CA ASP A 144 -23.60 -14.27 26.57
C ASP A 144 -24.48 -15.49 26.27
N ASP A 145 -24.24 -16.18 25.16
CA ASP A 145 -24.91 -17.44 24.83
C ASP A 145 -24.60 -18.53 25.86
N ALA A 146 -23.34 -18.66 26.29
CA ALA A 146 -22.94 -19.60 27.34
C ALA A 146 -23.63 -19.29 28.68
N ARG A 147 -23.69 -18.00 29.08
CA ARG A 147 -24.40 -17.56 30.29
C ARG A 147 -25.90 -17.82 30.19
N ARG A 148 -26.49 -17.66 29.00
CA ARG A 148 -27.92 -17.88 28.76
C ARG A 148 -28.27 -19.37 28.80
N TRP A 149 -27.43 -20.22 28.22
CA TRP A 149 -27.52 -21.67 28.35
C TRP A 149 -27.46 -22.08 29.82
N GLN A 150 -26.47 -21.56 30.57
CA GLN A 150 -26.28 -21.93 31.98
C GLN A 150 -27.55 -21.64 32.81
N ARG A 151 -28.13 -20.45 32.64
CA ARG A 151 -29.40 -20.06 33.27
C ARG A 151 -30.57 -20.97 32.86
N PHE A 152 -30.64 -21.37 31.60
CA PHE A 152 -31.66 -22.29 31.13
C PHE A 152 -31.57 -23.64 31.85
N VAL A 153 -30.39 -24.22 31.98
CA VAL A 153 -30.26 -25.52 32.65
C VAL A 153 -30.43 -25.47 34.16
N GLU A 154 -30.01 -24.39 34.79
CA GLU A 154 -30.38 -24.12 36.18
C GLU A 154 -31.90 -24.08 36.35
N SER A 155 -32.64 -23.44 35.43
CA SER A 155 -34.11 -23.40 35.48
C SER A 155 -34.77 -24.76 35.27
N THR A 156 -34.21 -25.63 34.41
CA THR A 156 -34.75 -26.98 34.17
C THR A 156 -34.52 -27.96 35.32
N LYS A 157 -33.49 -27.73 36.15
CA LYS A 157 -33.23 -28.54 37.35
C LYS A 157 -34.09 -28.16 38.55
N MET A 158 -34.81 -27.03 38.49
CA MET A 158 -35.72 -26.56 39.55
C MET A 158 -37.20 -26.83 39.25
N ALA A 159 -37.53 -27.51 38.15
CA ALA A 159 -38.89 -27.95 37.86
C ALA A 159 -39.15 -29.32 38.54
N PRO A 160 -40.12 -29.42 39.48
CA PRO A 160 -40.47 -30.66 40.19
C PRO A 160 -41.18 -31.69 39.30
#